data_AF-A0A834DH95-F1
#
_entry.id   AF-A0A834DH95-F1
#
_cell.length_a   1.000
_cell.length_b   1.000
_cell.length_c   1.000
_cell.angle_alpha   90.00
_cell.angle_beta   90.00
_cell.angle_gamma   90.00
#
_symmetry.space_group_name_H-M   'P 1'
#
loop_
_entity.id
_entity.type
_entity.pdbx_description
1 polymer ?
#
loop_
_entity_poly.entity_id
_entity_poly.type
_entity_poly.pdbx_seq_one_letter_code
_entity_poly.pdbx_strand_id
1 'polypeptide(L)'
;MSESVICSSRATVMLYDDGNKRWLPAGTGPQAFSRVQIYHNPTANSFRVVGRKMQPDQQVVINCSIMRGLKYNQATPNFHHFAPCGPSPLPSPWGGFLCRGMYQ
;
A
#
# COMPACT_ATOMS: atom_id res chain seq x y z
N MET A 1 7.16 4.30 23.33
CA MET A 1 5.83 4.65 22.77
C MET A 1 5.51 3.69 21.66
N SER A 2 4.28 3.17 21.62
CA SER A 2 3.82 2.22 20.60
C SER A 2 3.43 2.95 19.31
N GLU A 3 3.45 2.24 18.18
CA GLU A 3 2.95 2.78 16.91
C GLU A 3 1.44 3.03 17.01
N SER A 4 0.98 4.16 16.45
CA SER A 4 -0.42 4.56 16.46
C SER A 4 -0.97 4.60 15.04
N VAL A 5 -2.25 4.22 14.87
CA VAL A 5 -2.93 4.35 13.57
C VAL A 5 -3.40 5.78 13.41
N ILE A 6 -2.96 6.46 12.36
CA ILE A 6 -3.37 7.84 12.05
C ILE A 6 -4.49 7.91 11.01
N CYS A 7 -4.60 6.88 10.17
CA CYS A 7 -5.59 6.80 9.11
C CYS A 7 -5.91 5.34 8.83
N SER A 8 -7.18 5.06 8.56
CA SER A 8 -7.66 3.76 8.11
C SER A 8 -8.57 3.98 6.92
N SER A 9 -8.37 3.22 5.85
CA SER A 9 -9.24 3.18 4.70
C SER A 9 -9.52 1.73 4.31
N ARG A 10 -10.59 1.51 3.56
CA ARG A 10 -10.84 0.24 2.88
C ARG A 10 -10.43 0.42 1.44
N ALA A 11 -9.68 -0.52 0.88
CA ALA A 11 -9.32 -0.51 -0.54
C ALA A 11 -8.90 -1.92 -0.99
N THR A 12 -9.02 -2.23 -2.27
CA THR A 12 -8.33 -3.37 -2.86
C THR A 12 -6.89 -2.94 -3.16
N VAL A 13 -5.93 -3.73 -2.66
CA VAL A 13 -4.51 -3.47 -2.88
C VAL A 13 -4.07 -4.19 -4.16
N MET A 14 -3.43 -3.47 -5.07
CA MET A 14 -2.87 -4.04 -6.30
C MET A 14 -1.38 -3.68 -6.45
N LEU A 15 -0.65 -4.56 -7.12
CA LEU A 15 0.76 -4.39 -7.50
C LEU A 15 0.83 -4.15 -9.00
N TYR A 16 1.68 -3.22 -9.42
CA TYR A 16 1.94 -3.05 -10.84
C TYR A 16 3.02 -4.02 -11.30
N ASP A 17 2.68 -4.87 -12.26
CA ASP A 17 3.62 -5.74 -12.98
C ASP A 17 4.12 -5.01 -14.22
N ASP A 18 5.38 -4.59 -14.20
CA ASP A 18 6.02 -3.86 -15.30
C ASP A 18 6.21 -4.73 -16.55
N GLY A 19 6.47 -6.03 -16.37
CA GLY A 19 6.70 -6.96 -17.48
C GLY A 19 5.45 -7.14 -18.35
N ASN A 20 4.29 -7.23 -17.71
CA ASN A 20 3.00 -7.35 -18.39
C ASN A 20 2.20 -6.04 -18.46
N LYS A 21 2.77 -4.92 -17.99
CA LYS A 21 2.15 -3.58 -17.92
C LYS A 21 0.72 -3.59 -17.38
N ARG A 22 0.48 -4.36 -16.31
CA ARG A 22 -0.85 -4.57 -15.75
C ARG A 22 -0.85 -4.53 -14.23
N TRP A 23 -2.01 -4.22 -13.67
CA TRP A 23 -2.25 -4.34 -12.23
C TRP A 23 -2.63 -5.78 -11.88
N LEU A 24 -2.00 -6.30 -10.83
CA LEU A 24 -2.27 -7.61 -10.26
C LEU A 24 -2.76 -7.45 -8.81
N PRO A 25 -3.71 -8.27 -8.34
CA PRO A 25 -4.14 -8.24 -6.95
C PRO A 25 -2.97 -8.59 -6.02
N ALA A 26 -2.81 -7.84 -4.92
CA ALA A 26 -1.80 -8.12 -3.92
C ALA A 26 -2.23 -9.29 -2.99
N GLY A 27 -1.28 -10.13 -2.61
CA GLY A 27 -1.48 -11.31 -1.77
C GLY A 27 -1.90 -12.57 -2.55
N THR A 28 -2.24 -13.63 -1.82
CA THR A 28 -2.65 -14.92 -2.39
C THR A 28 -4.17 -15.02 -2.47
N GLY A 29 -4.68 -15.75 -3.46
CA GLY A 29 -6.11 -15.96 -3.64
C GLY A 29 -6.86 -14.80 -4.33
N PRO A 30 -8.20 -14.82 -4.31
CA PRO A 30 -9.01 -13.87 -5.05
C PRO A 30 -8.83 -12.42 -4.55
N GLN A 31 -9.16 -11.46 -5.43
CA GLN A 31 -9.20 -10.05 -5.07
C GLN A 31 -10.29 -9.83 -4.01
N ALA A 32 -9.89 -9.21 -2.90
CA ALA A 32 -10.79 -8.86 -1.82
C ALA A 32 -10.44 -7.47 -1.29
N PHE A 33 -11.37 -6.86 -0.57
CA PHE A 33 -11.10 -5.62 0.12
C PHE A 33 -10.10 -5.86 1.25
N SER A 34 -9.18 -4.91 1.38
CA SER A 34 -8.22 -4.85 2.46
C SER A 34 -8.50 -3.63 3.33
N ARG A 35 -8.24 -3.77 4.62
CA ARG A 35 -8.14 -2.64 5.54
C ARG A 35 -6.71 -2.12 5.45
N VAL A 36 -6.55 -0.92 4.89
CA VAL A 36 -5.28 -0.23 4.75
C VAL A 36 -5.17 0.79 5.88
N GLN A 37 -4.10 0.72 6.65
CA GLN A 37 -3.86 1.57 7.81
C GLN A 37 -2.49 2.21 7.70
N ILE A 38 -2.43 3.49 8.02
CA ILE A 38 -1.17 4.21 8.15
C ILE A 38 -0.82 4.24 9.62
N TYR A 39 0.34 3.71 9.95
CA TYR A 39 0.93 3.72 11.28
C TYR A 39 1.97 4.83 11.37
N HIS A 40 1.94 5.57 12.47
CA HIS A 40 2.94 6.56 12.83
C HIS A 40 3.71 6.08 14.07
N ASN A 41 5.03 6.05 13.94
CA ASN A 41 5.94 5.81 15.05
C ASN A 41 6.54 7.16 15.51
N PRO A 42 6.07 7.74 16.63
CA PRO A 42 6.59 9.02 17.11
C PRO A 42 8.06 8.94 17.57
N THR A 43 8.54 7.75 17.94
CA THR A 43 9.92 7.56 18.41
C THR A 43 10.94 7.70 17.28
N ALA A 44 10.59 7.17 16.10
CA ALA A 44 11.43 7.22 14.91
C ALA A 44 10.98 8.32 13.91
N ASN A 45 9.91 9.05 14.24
CA ASN A 45 9.20 9.97 13.34
C ASN A 45 8.99 9.36 11.94
N SER A 46 8.55 8.10 11.92
CA SER A 46 8.41 7.31 10.69
C SER A 46 6.97 6.88 10.48
N PHE A 47 6.61 6.73 9.21
CA PHE A 47 5.27 6.32 8.80
C PHE A 47 5.36 5.03 7.99
N ARG A 48 4.38 4.16 8.14
CA ARG A 48 4.25 2.96 7.29
C ARG A 48 2.81 2.67 6.95
N VAL A 49 2.58 2.16 5.76
CA VAL A 49 1.30 1.62 5.29
C VAL A 49 1.30 0.12 5.53
N VAL A 50 0.27 -0.36 6.21
CA VAL A 50 -0.01 -1.78 6.39
C VAL A 50 -1.42 -2.06 5.89
N GLY A 51 -1.55 -2.97 4.93
CA GLY A 51 -2.84 -3.41 4.41
C GLY A 51 -3.03 -4.89 4.68
N ARG A 52 -4.17 -5.23 5.26
CA ARG A 52 -4.56 -6.62 5.55
C ARG A 52 -5.86 -6.94 4.84
N LYS A 53 -5.95 -8.11 4.18
CA LYS A 53 -7.22 -8.57 3.60
C LYS A 53 -8.27 -8.64 4.71
N MET A 54 -9.49 -8.21 4.41
CA MET A 54 -10.65 -8.38 5.29
C MET A 54 -11.20 -9.80 5.17
N GLN A 55 -10.33 -10.77 5.45
CA GLN A 55 -10.59 -12.21 5.45
C GLN A 55 -10.13 -12.79 6.81
N PRO A 56 -10.56 -14.00 7.19
CA PRO A 56 -10.22 -14.58 8.49
C PRO A 56 -8.71 -14.73 8.74
N ASP A 57 -7.93 -14.93 7.68
CA ASP A 57 -6.47 -15.05 7.70
C ASP A 57 -5.74 -13.72 7.91
N GLN A 58 -6.44 -12.59 7.76
CA GLN A 58 -5.91 -11.22 7.83
C GLN A 58 -4.59 -11.05 7.07
N GLN A 59 -4.45 -11.70 5.91
CA GLN A 59 -3.20 -11.70 5.15
C GLN A 59 -2.68 -10.29 4.91
N VAL A 60 -1.41 -10.04 5.29
CA VAL A 60 -0.72 -8.78 5.00
C VAL A 60 -0.40 -8.73 3.51
N VAL A 61 -1.04 -7.80 2.79
CA VAL A 61 -0.87 -7.60 1.35
C VAL A 61 0.05 -6.44 1.01
N ILE A 62 0.30 -5.55 1.98
CA ILE A 62 1.26 -4.45 1.88
C ILE A 62 1.78 -4.13 3.28
N ASN A 63 3.09 -3.93 3.39
CA ASN A 63 3.76 -3.45 4.60
C ASN A 63 4.96 -2.58 4.21
N CYS A 64 4.69 -1.32 3.85
CA CYS A 64 5.69 -0.43 3.27
C CYS A 64 5.93 0.80 4.15
N SER A 65 7.18 1.16 4.37
CA SER A 65 7.54 2.43 5.01
C SER A 65 7.33 3.60 4.03
N ILE A 66 6.63 4.65 4.46
CA ILE A 66 6.51 5.89 3.70
C ILE A 66 7.81 6.68 3.91
N MET A 67 8.67 6.68 2.89
CA MET A 67 9.93 7.42 2.90
C MET A 67 9.75 8.83 2.30
N ARG A 68 10.63 9.75 2.69
CA ARG A 68 10.74 11.06 2.03
C ARG A 68 11.07 10.85 0.55
N GLY A 69 10.26 11.44 -0.32
CA GLY A 69 10.37 11.29 -1.77
C GLY A 69 9.36 10.33 -2.40
N LEU A 70 8.62 9.54 -1.62
CA LEU A 70 7.51 8.73 -2.14
C LEU A 70 6.51 9.65 -2.85
N LYS A 71 6.26 9.39 -4.14
CA LYS A 71 5.30 10.18 -4.92
C LYS A 71 3.93 9.54 -4.81
N TYR A 72 3.02 10.25 -4.17
CA TYR A 72 1.60 9.90 -4.15
C TYR A 72 0.89 10.54 -5.34
N ASN A 73 0.12 9.76 -6.08
CA ASN A 73 -0.69 10.25 -7.19
C ASN A 73 -2.11 9.71 -7.10
N GLN A 74 -3.07 10.62 -7.09
CA GLN A 74 -4.49 10.33 -7.14
C GLN A 74 -4.94 10.35 -8.61
N ALA A 75 -4.95 9.19 -9.28
CA ALA A 75 -5.38 9.14 -10.68
C ALA A 75 -6.90 9.32 -10.82
N THR A 76 -7.69 8.87 -9.84
CA THR A 76 -9.12 9.16 -9.75
C THR A 76 -9.53 9.31 -8.27
N PRO A 77 -10.73 9.82 -7.94
CA PRO A 77 -11.20 9.90 -6.54
C PRO A 77 -11.10 8.58 -5.78
N ASN A 78 -11.27 7.46 -6.48
CA ASN A 78 -11.21 6.11 -5.91
C ASN A 78 -9.92 5.38 -6.27
N PHE A 79 -8.95 6.03 -6.93
CA PHE A 79 -7.74 5.36 -7.43
C PHE A 79 -6.50 6.17 -7.09
N HIS A 80 -5.69 5.59 -6.21
CA HIS A 80 -4.53 6.24 -5.63
C HIS A 80 -3.35 5.29 -5.69
N HIS A 81 -2.23 5.74 -6.25
CA HIS A 81 -1.00 4.95 -6.35
C HIS A 81 0.20 5.69 -5.78
N PHE A 82 1.19 4.91 -5.37
CA PHE A 82 2.45 5.42 -4.86
C PHE A 82 3.60 4.85 -5.69
N ALA A 83 4.51 5.72 -6.11
CA ALA A 83 5.75 5.31 -6.78
C ALA A 83 6.96 5.59 -5.88
N PRO A 84 7.92 4.66 -5.77
CA PRO A 84 9.20 4.94 -5.14
C PRO A 84 9.93 6.08 -5.87
N CYS A 85 10.72 6.85 -5.12
CA CYS A 85 11.53 7.92 -5.69
C CYS A 85 12.74 7.32 -6.40
N GLY A 86 12.72 7.30 -7.75
CA GLY A 86 13.87 6.96 -8.58
C GLY A 86 13.99 5.49 -8.98
N PRO A 87 14.93 5.16 -9.88
CA PRO A 87 15.20 3.79 -10.30
C PRO A 87 15.91 3.06 -9.15
N SER A 88 15.16 2.32 -8.35
CA SER A 88 15.76 1.43 -7.35
C SER A 88 16.47 0.27 -8.07
N PRO A 89 17.78 0.04 -7.85
CA PRO A 89 18.53 -1.04 -8.52
C PRO A 89 18.22 -2.44 -7.97
N LEU A 90 17.42 -2.54 -6.91
CA LEU A 90 16.92 -3.80 -6.42
C LEU A 90 15.62 -4.14 -7.15
N PRO A 91 15.38 -5.42 -7.51
CA PRO A 91 14.04 -5.91 -7.82
C PRO A 91 13.24 -5.83 -6.53
N SER A 92 12.80 -4.62 -6.22
CA SER A 92 11.97 -4.38 -5.08
C SER A 92 10.66 -5.11 -5.41
N PRO A 93 10.14 -6.02 -4.57
CA PRO A 93 8.76 -6.51 -4.70
C PRO A 93 7.71 -5.39 -4.50
N TRP A 94 8.18 -4.14 -4.61
CA TRP A 94 7.57 -2.88 -4.26
C TRP A 94 7.32 -2.02 -5.51
N GLY A 95 7.14 -2.68 -6.67
CA GLY A 95 6.51 -2.05 -7.83
C GLY A 95 5.23 -1.36 -7.36
N GLY A 96 5.03 -0.10 -7.78
CA GLY A 96 4.10 0.84 -7.16
C GLY A 96 2.82 0.19 -6.63
N PHE A 97 2.50 0.44 -5.37
CA PHE A 97 1.30 -0.12 -4.75
C PHE A 97 0.12 0.79 -5.03
N LEU A 98 -1.00 0.16 -5.36
CA LEU A 98 -2.26 0.81 -5.63
C LEU A 98 -3.26 0.50 -4.52
N CYS A 99 -3.98 1.51 -4.08
CA CYS A 99 -5.22 1.35 -3.32
C CYS A 99 -6.40 1.78 -4.20
N ARG A 100 -7.21 0.82 -4.67
CA ARG A 100 -8.46 1.11 -5.38
C ARG A 100 -9.64 1.03 -4.41
N GLY A 101 -10.38 2.12 -4.31
CA GLY A 101 -11.59 2.25 -3.50
C GLY A 101 -11.36 2.83 -2.12
N MET A 102 -10.41 3.76 -1.92
CA MET A 102 -10.31 4.52 -0.66
C MET A 102 -11.61 5.31 -0.41
N TYR A 103 -12.55 4.68 0.27
CA TYR A 103 -13.68 5.36 0.89
C TYR A 103 -13.18 5.92 2.23
N GLN A 104 -13.26 7.24 2.40
CA GLN A 104 -13.09 7.90 3.70
C GLN A 104 -14.21 7.47 4.65
#